data_AF-A0A5N9AJX8-F1
#
_entry.id   AF-A0A5N9AJX8-F1
#
_cell.length_a   1.000
_cell.length_b   1.000
_cell.length_c   1.000
_cell.angle_alpha   90.00
_cell.angle_beta   90.00
_cell.angle_gamma   90.00
#
_symmetry.space_group_name_H-M   'P 1'
#
loop_
_entity.id
_entity.type
_entity.pdbx_description
1 polymer ?
#
loop_
_entity_poly.entity_id
_entity_poly.type
_entity_poly.pdbx_seq_one_letter_code
_entity_poly.pdbx_strand_id
1 'polypeptide(L)'
;MSVLLSDLGLEITTPLAQGIHLEVEESGQTFRENAILKAEAFSSLSGLTSLSDDSGLEVDVLDGEPGVMSARYAGPNASDQDKVDYLLDKLRGVPFDRRNARFRCVMALCSPGREVVIFEGVCEGIISEEPKGPGGFGYDPIFYIPALGANMAELSIESKNSISHRGVASMKVKEYLASIV
;
A
#
# COMPACT_ATOMS: atom_id res chain seq x y z
N MET A 1 10.69 -5.24 -1.30
CA MET A 1 11.41 -4.15 -2.00
C MET A 1 12.88 -4.50 -2.24
N SER A 2 13.68 -4.79 -1.21
CA SER A 2 15.11 -5.14 -1.39
C SER A 2 15.37 -6.30 -2.36
N VAL A 3 14.60 -7.38 -2.24
CA VAL A 3 14.67 -8.54 -3.16
C VAL A 3 14.26 -8.18 -4.58
N LEU A 4 13.36 -7.20 -4.77
CA LEU A 4 12.84 -6.84 -6.09
C LEU A 4 13.87 -6.05 -6.91
N LEU A 5 14.66 -5.21 -6.23
CA LEU A 5 15.61 -4.28 -6.83
C LEU A 5 17.06 -4.80 -6.81
N SER A 6 17.30 -6.01 -6.29
CA SER A 6 18.64 -6.55 -6.06
C SER A 6 19.45 -6.78 -7.35
N ASP A 7 18.78 -6.98 -8.48
CA ASP A 7 19.38 -7.18 -9.80
C ASP A 7 19.78 -5.88 -10.50
N LEU A 8 19.44 -4.72 -9.93
CA LEU A 8 19.80 -3.41 -10.49
C LEU A 8 21.17 -2.88 -10.02
N GLY A 9 21.89 -3.64 -9.19
CA GLY A 9 23.19 -3.22 -8.67
C GLY A 9 23.15 -2.01 -7.72
N LEU A 10 21.96 -1.67 -7.20
CA LEU A 10 21.75 -0.57 -6.27
C LEU A 10 22.07 -0.99 -4.83
N GLU A 11 22.75 -0.11 -4.10
CA GLU A 11 22.88 -0.24 -2.65
C GLU A 11 21.64 0.33 -1.96
N ILE A 12 20.91 -0.53 -1.24
CA ILE A 12 19.67 -0.15 -0.57
C ILE A 12 19.95 0.00 0.93
N THR A 13 19.63 1.18 1.45
CA THR A 13 19.69 1.49 2.88
C THR A 13 18.30 1.85 3.41
N THR A 14 18.18 2.05 4.72
CA THR A 14 16.94 2.52 5.37
C THR A 14 17.23 3.81 6.13
N PRO A 15 16.21 4.64 6.43
CA PRO A 15 16.41 5.83 7.25
C PRO A 15 17.15 5.53 8.56
N LEU A 16 16.75 4.47 9.27
CA LEU A 16 17.39 4.07 10.52
C LEU A 16 18.87 3.68 10.33
N ALA A 17 19.21 2.97 9.24
CA ALA A 17 20.60 2.62 8.93
C ALA A 17 21.45 3.84 8.54
N GLN A 18 20.81 4.96 8.16
CA GLN A 18 21.46 6.26 7.95
C GLN A 18 21.45 7.16 9.21
N GLY A 19 21.02 6.64 10.36
CA GLY A 19 20.91 7.41 11.60
C GLY A 19 19.76 8.43 11.61
N ILE A 20 18.79 8.28 10.69
CA ILE A 20 17.61 9.15 10.61
C ILE A 20 16.49 8.52 11.44
N HIS A 21 16.10 9.22 12.51
CA HIS A 21 15.04 8.82 13.44
C HIS A 21 13.74 9.63 13.25
N LEU A 22 13.62 10.37 12.14
CA LEU A 22 12.44 11.17 11.85
C LEU A 22 11.23 10.26 11.60
N GLU A 23 10.16 10.49 12.36
CA GLU A 23 8.82 10.05 12.00
C GLU A 23 8.14 11.19 11.22
N VAL A 24 7.78 10.91 9.97
CA VAL A 24 7.12 11.90 9.10
C VAL A 24 5.63 11.88 9.38
N GLU A 25 5.07 13.03 9.74
CA GLU A 25 3.63 13.19 9.93
C GLU A 25 2.89 13.09 8.57
N GLU A 26 2.00 12.11 8.46
CA GLU A 26 1.14 11.89 7.29
C GLU A 26 -0.08 12.81 7.33
N SER A 27 0.15 14.09 7.04
CA SER A 27 -0.89 15.14 7.02
C SER A 27 -1.60 15.30 5.67
N GLY A 28 -1.21 14.52 4.66
CA GLY A 28 -1.83 14.53 3.33
C GLY A 28 -3.25 13.97 3.33
N GLN A 29 -4.06 14.47 2.41
CA GLN A 29 -5.44 14.00 2.19
C GLN A 29 -5.48 12.85 1.18
N THR A 30 -4.38 12.59 0.49
CA THR A 30 -4.24 11.52 -0.51
C THR A 30 -2.99 10.67 -0.28
N PHE A 31 -3.01 9.42 -0.74
CA PHE A 31 -1.84 8.54 -0.72
C PHE A 31 -0.62 9.18 -1.42
N ARG A 32 -0.87 9.94 -2.50
CA ARG A 32 0.19 10.63 -3.25
C ARG A 32 0.88 11.68 -2.39
N GLU A 33 0.13 12.52 -1.69
CA GLU A 33 0.70 13.55 -0.82
C GLU A 33 1.53 12.92 0.30
N ASN A 34 1.00 11.90 0.98
CA ASN A 34 1.75 11.21 2.04
C ASN A 34 3.02 10.52 1.53
N ALA A 35 2.95 9.87 0.36
CA ALA A 35 4.11 9.24 -0.25
C ALA A 35 5.18 10.29 -0.59
N ILE A 36 4.80 11.44 -1.16
CA ILE A 36 5.72 12.54 -1.49
C ILE A 36 6.35 13.14 -0.23
N LEU A 37 5.54 13.48 0.79
CA LEU A 37 6.02 14.05 2.05
C LEU A 37 7.13 13.19 2.67
N LYS A 38 6.93 11.87 2.70
CA LYS A 38 7.93 10.91 3.19
C LYS A 38 9.19 10.89 2.31
N ALA A 39 9.04 10.85 0.99
CA ALA A 39 10.16 10.73 0.07
C ALA A 39 11.06 11.95 0.15
N GLU A 40 10.46 13.15 0.13
CA GLU A 40 11.17 14.43 0.20
C GLU A 40 11.87 14.60 1.54
N ALA A 41 11.21 14.30 2.66
CA ALA A 41 11.79 14.40 3.99
C ALA A 41 13.05 13.52 4.12
N PHE A 42 12.96 12.25 3.70
CA PHE A 42 14.10 11.33 3.77
C PHE A 42 15.19 11.65 2.75
N SER A 43 14.85 12.12 1.54
CA SER A 43 15.84 12.53 0.55
C SER A 43 16.61 13.77 1.02
N SER A 44 15.91 14.74 1.59
CA SER A 44 16.51 15.96 2.14
C SER A 44 17.49 15.67 3.29
N LEU A 45 17.11 14.78 4.21
CA LEU A 45 17.94 14.44 5.38
C LEU A 45 19.14 13.56 5.04
N SER A 46 18.98 12.62 4.11
CA SER A 46 20.05 11.68 3.74
C SER A 46 20.99 12.22 2.66
N GLY A 47 20.52 13.15 1.82
CA GLY A 47 21.20 13.52 0.57
C GLY A 47 21.16 12.41 -0.49
N LEU A 48 20.40 11.33 -0.27
CA LEU A 48 20.25 10.20 -1.17
C LEU A 48 18.92 10.26 -1.93
N THR A 49 18.82 9.48 -3.01
CA THR A 49 17.52 9.16 -3.60
C THR A 49 16.70 8.35 -2.60
N SER A 50 15.48 8.80 -2.30
CA SER A 50 14.56 8.16 -1.38
C SER A 50 13.32 7.65 -2.11
N LEU A 51 12.91 6.43 -1.79
CA LEU A 51 11.66 5.82 -2.22
C LEU A 51 10.78 5.59 -0.99
N SER A 52 9.56 6.11 -1.00
CA SER A 52 8.57 5.83 0.03
C SER A 52 7.21 5.54 -0.58
N ASP A 53 6.35 4.86 0.18
CA ASP A 53 5.01 4.52 -0.26
C ASP A 53 3.94 4.93 0.75
N ASP A 54 2.73 5.18 0.27
CA ASP A 54 1.52 5.16 1.07
C ASP A 54 0.47 4.28 0.40
N SER A 55 -0.34 3.59 1.20
CA SER A 55 -1.24 2.57 0.71
C SER A 55 -2.47 2.40 1.59
N GLY A 56 -3.58 2.00 0.99
CA GLY A 56 -4.80 1.73 1.71
C GLY A 56 -5.84 1.00 0.88
N LEU A 57 -6.96 0.72 1.55
CA LEU A 57 -8.18 0.18 0.96
C LEU A 57 -9.16 1.32 0.73
N GLU A 58 -9.80 1.34 -0.43
CA GLU A 58 -10.93 2.22 -0.74
C GLU A 58 -12.14 1.34 -1.06
N VAL A 59 -13.29 1.61 -0.44
CA VAL A 59 -14.54 0.88 -0.68
C VAL A 59 -15.56 1.82 -1.32
N ASP A 60 -16.06 1.45 -2.50
CA ASP A 60 -16.81 2.35 -3.38
C ASP A 60 -18.12 2.82 -2.74
N VAL A 61 -18.85 1.91 -2.08
CA VAL A 61 -20.14 2.24 -1.42
C VAL A 61 -19.98 3.10 -0.16
N LEU A 62 -18.75 3.23 0.35
CA LEU A 62 -18.40 4.07 1.49
C LEU A 62 -17.65 5.33 1.04
N ASP A 63 -17.87 5.77 -0.20
CA ASP A 63 -17.24 6.95 -0.79
C ASP A 63 -15.70 6.95 -0.69
N GLY A 64 -15.10 5.75 -0.79
CA GLY A 64 -13.64 5.56 -0.75
C GLY A 64 -13.06 5.34 0.65
N GLU A 65 -13.86 5.31 1.72
CA GLU A 65 -13.37 4.88 3.03
C GLU A 65 -12.89 3.42 3.00
N PRO A 66 -11.87 3.04 3.79
CA PRO A 66 -11.12 3.87 4.75
C PRO A 66 -10.08 4.82 4.16
N GLY A 67 -9.65 4.63 2.90
CA GLY A 67 -8.70 5.51 2.21
C GLY A 67 -7.38 5.67 2.97
N VAL A 68 -6.88 6.90 3.09
CA VAL A 68 -5.65 7.24 3.85
C VAL A 68 -5.73 6.88 5.34
N MET A 69 -6.95 6.68 5.88
CA MET A 69 -7.15 6.24 7.26
C MET A 69 -7.11 4.71 7.42
N SER A 70 -6.76 3.97 6.37
CA SER A 70 -6.72 2.50 6.36
C SER A 70 -6.02 1.89 7.57
N ALA A 71 -4.87 2.41 8.00
CA ALA A 71 -4.12 1.88 9.13
C ALA A 71 -4.77 2.20 10.50
N ARG A 72 -5.62 3.22 10.56
CA ARG A 72 -6.21 3.79 11.79
C ARG A 72 -7.74 3.77 11.76
N TYR A 73 -8.35 2.95 10.91
CA TYR A 73 -9.78 3.06 10.61
C TYR A 73 -10.68 2.80 11.82
N ALA A 74 -10.29 1.84 12.67
CA ALA A 74 -10.93 1.56 13.95
C ALA A 74 -10.22 2.26 15.14
N GLY A 75 -9.42 3.29 14.86
CA GLY A 75 -8.65 4.06 15.85
C GLY A 75 -7.12 3.85 15.77
N PRO A 76 -6.34 4.67 16.50
CA PRO A 76 -4.88 4.72 16.38
C PRO A 76 -4.13 3.46 16.85
N ASN A 77 -4.76 2.64 17.70
CA ASN A 77 -4.18 1.40 18.25
C ASN A 77 -4.95 0.15 17.81
N ALA A 78 -5.74 0.25 16.74
CA ALA A 78 -6.57 -0.84 16.25
C ALA A 78 -5.71 -1.97 15.66
N SER A 79 -5.98 -3.20 16.09
CA SER A 79 -5.45 -4.39 15.46
C SER A 79 -6.00 -4.55 14.03
N ASP A 80 -5.45 -5.48 13.25
CA ASP A 80 -6.03 -5.80 11.94
C ASP A 80 -7.45 -6.36 12.06
N GLN A 81 -7.72 -7.14 13.10
CA GLN A 81 -9.05 -7.66 13.38
C GLN A 81 -10.05 -6.54 13.69
N ASP A 82 -9.68 -5.58 14.53
CA ASP A 82 -10.57 -4.45 14.87
C ASP A 82 -10.97 -3.64 13.62
N LYS A 83 -10.02 -3.45 12.69
CA LYS A 83 -10.25 -2.75 11.42
C LYS A 83 -11.17 -3.53 10.49
N VAL A 84 -10.96 -4.84 10.40
CA VAL A 84 -11.81 -5.75 9.62
C VAL A 84 -13.24 -5.74 10.16
N ASP A 85 -13.41 -5.92 11.47
CA ASP A 85 -14.72 -5.96 12.11
C ASP A 85 -15.47 -4.63 11.93
N TYR A 86 -14.77 -3.50 12.09
CA TYR A 86 -15.34 -2.18 11.88
C TYR A 86 -15.81 -1.96 10.45
N LEU A 87 -15.02 -2.39 9.45
CA LEU A 87 -15.42 -2.30 8.05
C LEU A 87 -16.61 -3.21 7.72
N LEU A 88 -16.62 -4.45 8.22
CA LEU A 88 -17.73 -5.37 8.02
C LEU A 88 -19.02 -4.88 8.66
N ASP A 89 -18.95 -4.24 9.84
CA ASP A 89 -20.11 -3.63 10.49
C ASP A 89 -20.70 -2.49 9.64
N LYS A 90 -19.86 -1.62 9.07
CA LYS A 90 -20.28 -0.56 8.14
C LYS A 90 -20.92 -1.09 6.85
N LEU A 91 -20.51 -2.27 6.41
CA LEU A 91 -21.06 -2.92 5.21
C LEU A 91 -22.25 -3.85 5.52
N ARG A 92 -22.73 -3.91 6.77
CA ARG A 92 -23.87 -4.75 7.13
C ARG A 92 -25.10 -4.39 6.30
N GLY A 93 -25.67 -5.39 5.63
CA GLY A 93 -26.84 -5.22 4.77
C GLY A 93 -26.54 -4.68 3.37
N VAL A 94 -25.29 -4.33 3.06
CA VAL A 94 -24.88 -4.03 1.68
C VAL A 94 -24.78 -5.34 0.89
N PRO A 95 -25.49 -5.48 -0.25
CA PRO A 95 -25.38 -6.65 -1.12
C PRO A 95 -23.94 -6.87 -1.63
N PHE A 96 -23.53 -8.12 -1.76
CA PHE A 96 -22.16 -8.49 -2.16
C PHE A 96 -21.69 -7.82 -3.47
N ASP A 97 -22.57 -7.72 -4.46
CA ASP A 97 -22.31 -7.07 -5.77
C ASP A 97 -22.17 -5.54 -5.71
N ARG A 98 -22.40 -4.94 -4.53
CA ARG A 98 -22.20 -3.51 -4.27
C ARG A 98 -21.01 -3.22 -3.35
N ARG A 99 -20.20 -4.22 -3.02
CA ARG A 99 -19.04 -4.11 -2.11
C ARG A 99 -17.72 -3.96 -2.85
N ASN A 100 -17.73 -3.39 -4.06
CA ASN A 100 -16.52 -3.11 -4.83
C ASN A 100 -15.52 -2.31 -3.98
N ALA A 101 -14.28 -2.76 -4.02
CA ALA A 101 -13.19 -2.15 -3.28
C ALA A 101 -11.88 -2.32 -4.04
N ARG A 102 -10.92 -1.49 -3.69
CA ARG A 102 -9.60 -1.53 -4.30
C ARG A 102 -8.54 -1.26 -3.26
N PHE A 103 -7.47 -2.03 -3.30
CA PHE A 103 -6.24 -1.60 -2.66
C PHE A 103 -5.48 -0.69 -3.60
N ARG A 104 -4.93 0.41 -3.06
CA ARG A 104 -4.05 1.33 -3.77
C ARG A 104 -2.70 1.43 -3.08
N CYS A 105 -1.63 1.48 -3.86
CA CYS A 105 -0.29 1.84 -3.42
C CYS A 105 0.20 2.98 -4.31
N VAL A 106 0.66 4.05 -3.69
CA VAL A 106 1.39 5.12 -4.37
C VAL A 106 2.80 5.14 -3.82
N MET A 107 3.79 5.01 -4.70
CA MET A 107 5.21 5.13 -4.38
C MET A 107 5.75 6.42 -4.97
N ALA A 108 6.53 7.16 -4.20
CA ALA A 108 7.20 8.38 -4.60
C ALA A 108 8.71 8.18 -4.55
N LEU A 109 9.38 8.47 -5.66
CA LEU A 109 10.84 8.47 -5.77
C LEU A 109 11.31 9.92 -5.86
N CYS A 110 12.04 10.36 -4.85
CA CYS A 110 12.62 11.69 -4.76
C CYS A 110 14.14 11.60 -4.83
N SER A 111 14.76 12.33 -5.75
CA SER A 111 16.21 12.48 -5.84
C SER A 111 16.60 13.94 -5.62
N PRO A 112 17.74 14.23 -4.97
CA PRO A 112 18.18 15.61 -4.77
C PRO A 112 18.25 16.39 -6.09
N GLY A 113 17.56 17.53 -6.14
CA GLY A 113 17.52 18.41 -7.30
C GLY A 113 16.74 17.88 -8.51
N ARG A 114 15.92 16.83 -8.35
CA ARG A 114 15.03 16.30 -9.41
C ARG A 114 13.57 16.39 -9.00
N GLU A 115 12.68 16.41 -9.98
CA GLU A 115 11.24 16.26 -9.73
C GLU A 115 10.91 14.88 -9.17
N VAL A 116 9.89 14.83 -8.31
CA VAL A 116 9.42 13.57 -7.73
C VAL A 116 8.69 12.74 -8.78
N VAL A 117 9.08 11.47 -8.89
CA VAL A 117 8.43 10.52 -9.80
C VAL A 117 7.47 9.64 -9.02
N ILE A 118 6.25 9.48 -9.53
CA ILE A 118 5.15 8.76 -8.86
C ILE A 118 4.83 7.46 -9.60
N PHE A 119 4.65 6.39 -8.83
CA PHE A 119 4.26 5.08 -9.32
C PHE A 119 3.03 4.59 -8.57
N GLU A 120 2.01 4.20 -9.31
CA GLU A 120 0.74 3.73 -8.73
C GLU A 120 0.49 2.27 -9.06
N GLY A 121 -0.01 1.54 -8.09
CA GLY A 121 -0.53 0.20 -8.26
C GLY A 121 -1.91 0.08 -7.64
N VAL A 122 -2.79 -0.65 -8.32
CA VAL A 122 -4.17 -0.88 -7.90
C VAL A 122 -4.46 -2.36 -8.00
N CYS A 123 -5.17 -2.89 -7.01
CA CYS A 123 -5.73 -4.23 -7.04
C CYS A 123 -7.22 -4.11 -6.77
N GLU A 124 -8.03 -4.42 -7.77
CA GLU A 124 -9.49 -4.36 -7.71
C GLU A 124 -10.06 -5.66 -7.11
N GLY A 125 -11.13 -5.54 -6.33
CA GLY A 125 -11.75 -6.65 -5.63
C GLY A 125 -13.10 -6.30 -5.04
N ILE A 126 -13.56 -7.16 -4.13
CA ILE A 126 -14.86 -7.04 -3.46
C ILE A 126 -14.64 -7.34 -1.97
N ILE A 127 -15.30 -6.62 -1.07
CA ILE A 127 -15.26 -6.98 0.35
C ILE A 127 -16.18 -8.17 0.62
N SER A 128 -15.63 -9.29 1.09
CA SER A 128 -16.41 -10.46 1.49
C SER A 128 -17.23 -10.20 2.76
N GLU A 129 -18.25 -11.02 2.99
CA GLU A 129 -19.10 -10.89 4.20
C GLU A 129 -18.41 -11.43 5.45
N GLU A 130 -17.47 -12.36 5.28
CA GLU A 130 -16.72 -13.01 6.35
C GLU A 130 -15.25 -13.12 5.97
N PRO A 131 -14.34 -13.09 6.96
CA PRO A 131 -12.91 -13.30 6.73
C PRO A 131 -12.61 -14.75 6.32
N LYS A 132 -11.67 -14.93 5.39
CA LYS A 132 -11.16 -16.23 4.94
C LYS A 132 -9.66 -16.17 4.68
N GLY A 133 -8.98 -17.28 4.92
CA GLY A 133 -7.55 -17.44 4.69
C GLY A 133 -6.70 -17.20 5.95
N PRO A 134 -5.62 -17.97 6.15
CA PRO A 134 -4.77 -17.88 7.34
C PRO A 134 -3.62 -16.86 7.18
N GLY A 135 -3.42 -16.31 5.99
CA GLY A 135 -2.28 -15.47 5.66
C GLY A 135 -2.61 -13.98 5.56
N GLY A 136 -1.66 -13.22 5.03
CA GLY A 136 -1.85 -11.79 4.78
C GLY A 136 -1.77 -10.91 6.03
N PHE A 137 -2.21 -9.66 5.88
CA PHE A 137 -2.30 -8.66 6.94
C PHE A 137 -3.41 -7.64 6.60
N GLY A 138 -3.79 -6.81 7.57
CA GLY A 138 -4.81 -5.78 7.39
C GLY A 138 -6.14 -6.37 6.90
N TYR A 139 -6.63 -5.87 5.76
CA TYR A 139 -7.92 -6.26 5.19
C TYR A 139 -7.85 -7.46 4.25
N ASP A 140 -6.68 -8.09 4.08
CA ASP A 140 -6.52 -9.25 3.19
C ASP A 140 -7.55 -10.38 3.44
N PRO A 141 -7.92 -10.71 4.70
CA PRO A 141 -8.89 -11.78 4.96
C PRO A 141 -10.28 -11.50 4.42
N ILE A 142 -10.63 -10.24 4.13
CA ILE A 142 -11.95 -9.87 3.60
C ILE A 142 -11.87 -9.30 2.18
N PHE A 143 -10.70 -9.29 1.55
CA PHE A 143 -10.53 -8.76 0.20
C PHE A 143 -10.62 -9.88 -0.83
N TYR A 144 -11.81 -10.09 -1.39
CA TYR A 144 -12.08 -11.11 -2.39
C TYR A 144 -11.63 -10.67 -3.79
N ILE A 145 -10.96 -11.57 -4.51
CA ILE A 145 -10.47 -11.34 -5.88
C ILE A 145 -11.25 -12.25 -6.83
N PRO A 146 -12.25 -11.72 -7.57
CA PRO A 146 -13.12 -12.53 -8.42
C PRO A 146 -12.37 -13.38 -9.44
N ALA A 147 -11.29 -12.83 -10.02
CA ALA A 147 -10.47 -13.54 -11.01
C ALA A 147 -9.77 -14.80 -10.46
N LEU A 148 -9.58 -14.89 -9.15
CA LEU A 148 -8.93 -16.02 -8.48
C LEU A 148 -9.90 -16.86 -7.65
N GLY A 149 -11.14 -16.40 -7.47
CA GLY A 149 -12.13 -17.10 -6.66
C GLY A 149 -11.75 -17.22 -5.17
N ALA A 150 -10.88 -16.33 -4.67
CA ALA A 150 -10.31 -16.42 -3.33
C ALA A 150 -10.08 -15.03 -2.70
N ASN A 151 -10.01 -14.98 -1.37
CA ASN A 151 -9.57 -13.81 -0.64
C ASN A 151 -8.04 -13.66 -0.71
N MET A 152 -7.55 -12.43 -0.61
CA MET A 152 -6.11 -12.14 -0.66
C MET A 152 -5.31 -12.92 0.39
N ALA A 153 -5.87 -13.14 1.57
CA ALA A 153 -5.26 -13.92 2.66
C ALA A 153 -5.17 -15.44 2.39
N GLU A 154 -5.90 -15.95 1.38
CA GLU A 154 -5.82 -17.35 0.95
C GLU A 154 -4.68 -17.57 -0.07
N LEU A 155 -4.11 -16.50 -0.62
CA LEU A 155 -3.05 -16.58 -1.62
C LEU A 155 -1.69 -16.89 -0.99
N SER A 156 -0.84 -17.59 -1.73
CA SER A 156 0.58 -17.66 -1.41
C SER A 156 1.21 -16.27 -1.51
N ILE A 157 2.34 -16.07 -0.82
CA ILE A 157 3.10 -14.81 -0.90
C ILE A 157 3.49 -14.50 -2.35
N GLU A 158 3.86 -15.50 -3.12
CA GLU A 158 4.22 -15.35 -4.53
C GLU A 158 3.04 -14.85 -5.37
N SER A 159 1.87 -15.50 -5.25
CA SER A 159 0.65 -15.09 -5.96
C SER A 159 0.17 -13.71 -5.53
N LYS A 160 0.25 -13.38 -4.23
CA LYS A 160 -0.07 -12.04 -3.74
C LYS A 160 0.87 -10.98 -4.34
N ASN A 161 2.17 -11.26 -4.38
CA ASN A 161 3.15 -10.30 -4.88
C ASN A 161 3.00 -10.02 -6.38
N SER A 162 2.48 -10.97 -7.17
CA SER A 162 2.29 -10.76 -8.61
C SER A 162 1.06 -9.93 -8.98
N ILE A 163 0.05 -9.87 -8.11
CA ILE A 163 -1.22 -9.18 -8.40
C ILE A 163 -1.50 -7.97 -7.50
N SER A 164 -0.84 -7.88 -6.34
CA SER A 164 -1.15 -6.83 -5.36
C SER A 164 -0.78 -5.45 -5.89
N HIS A 165 -1.52 -4.46 -5.41
CA HIS A 165 -1.25 -3.03 -5.59
C HIS A 165 0.23 -2.66 -5.33
N ARG A 166 0.83 -3.17 -4.24
CA ARG A 166 2.26 -2.97 -3.94
C ARG A 166 3.15 -3.66 -4.97
N GLY A 167 2.85 -4.89 -5.37
CA GLY A 167 3.58 -5.60 -6.41
C GLY A 167 3.62 -4.82 -7.73
N VAL A 168 2.45 -4.37 -8.20
CA VAL A 168 2.31 -3.57 -9.41
C VAL A 168 3.10 -2.25 -9.32
N ALA A 169 2.95 -1.50 -8.22
CA ALA A 169 3.69 -0.25 -8.03
C ALA A 169 5.21 -0.49 -8.01
N SER A 170 5.66 -1.53 -7.31
CA SER A 170 7.07 -1.86 -7.18
C SER A 170 7.70 -2.31 -8.51
N MET A 171 6.95 -3.01 -9.37
CA MET A 171 7.41 -3.36 -10.72
C MET A 171 7.64 -2.12 -11.58
N LYS A 172 6.73 -1.14 -11.52
CA LYS A 172 6.92 0.14 -12.24
C LYS A 172 8.14 0.91 -11.73
N VAL A 173 8.39 0.90 -10.42
CA VAL A 173 9.62 1.46 -9.84
C VAL A 173 10.86 0.76 -10.40
N LYS A 174 10.85 -0.58 -10.43
CA LYS A 174 11.96 -1.37 -10.95
C LYS A 174 12.26 -1.05 -12.42
N GLU A 175 11.23 -1.02 -13.26
CA GLU A 175 11.35 -0.68 -14.69
C GLU A 175 11.93 0.73 -14.89
N TYR A 176 11.45 1.70 -14.12
CA TYR A 176 11.96 3.06 -14.18
C TYR A 176 13.43 3.13 -13.75
N LEU A 177 13.78 2.54 -12.61
CA LEU A 177 15.16 2.53 -12.13
C LEU A 177 16.09 1.84 -13.13
N ALA A 178 15.71 0.71 -13.70
CA ALA A 178 16.46 0.00 -14.74
C ALA A 178 16.73 0.85 -16.00
N SER A 179 15.89 1.85 -16.28
CA SER A 179 16.06 2.76 -17.42
C SER A 179 17.04 3.91 -17.17
N ILE A 180 17.43 4.13 -15.91
CA ILE A 180 18.27 5.26 -15.49
C ILE A 180 19.55 4.86 -14.77
N VAL A 181 19.79 3.55 -14.57
CA VAL A 181 21.03 2.98 -14.03
C VAL A 181 21.89 2.34 -15.10
#